data_AF-A0A8B5WV17-F1
#
_entry.id   AF-A0A8B5WV17-F1
#
_cell.length_a   1.000
_cell.length_b   1.000
_cell.length_c   1.000
_cell.angle_alpha   90.00
_cell.angle_beta   90.00
_cell.angle_gamma   90.00
#
_symmetry.space_group_name_H-M   'P 1'
#
loop_
_entity.id
_entity.type
_entity.pdbx_description
1 polymer ?
#
loop_
_entity_poly.entity_id
_entity_poly.type
_entity_poly.pdbx_seq_one_letter_code
_entity_poly.pdbx_strand_id
1 'polypeptide(L)'
;MDYYHATAAKNVAGLLAHGFRLPYFIHRDEELKCTGCMGHGVYVSRDWRAALWFQPALFRVRLAPGTRVLDVSAPPDMRVIDRLRREFHRDLLADNARFHTIIPKNKHLTGAELIELTKYHYHRTWGQGERKRFHGRSLNQCLSRLRRHQYHGFGHATSDVGLMILAPERVIVQELVGVADPFYDDQGVLDLPSLEALRRYFQRHGQKSYPHLAERLLAEAPSTDPETRRAGGSFVRQIL
;
A
#
# COMPACT_ATOMS: atom_id res chain seq x y z
N MET A 1 -0.57 -15.30 1.21
CA MET A 1 -1.71 -14.42 0.89
C MET A 1 -1.20 -13.36 -0.06
N ASP A 2 -1.91 -13.20 -1.17
CA ASP A 2 -1.45 -12.36 -2.27
C ASP A 2 -2.04 -10.96 -2.16
N TYR A 3 -1.22 -9.99 -2.55
CA TYR A 3 -1.60 -8.60 -2.71
C TYR A 3 -1.18 -8.13 -4.10
N TYR A 4 -1.70 -6.99 -4.50
CA TYR A 4 -1.46 -6.38 -5.79
C TYR A 4 -1.01 -4.94 -5.62
N HIS A 5 0.01 -4.55 -6.36
CA HIS A 5 0.49 -3.19 -6.44
C HIS A 5 0.49 -2.77 -7.90
N ALA A 6 -0.04 -1.59 -8.20
CA ALA A 6 0.09 -1.02 -9.53
C ALA A 6 1.02 0.18 -9.55
N THR A 7 1.80 0.30 -10.61
CA THR A 7 2.73 1.40 -10.84
C THR A 7 2.71 1.86 -12.30
N ALA A 8 3.25 3.04 -12.59
CA ALA A 8 3.52 3.46 -13.96
C ALA A 8 4.45 2.45 -14.64
N ALA A 9 4.20 2.18 -15.93
CA ALA A 9 4.98 1.22 -16.71
C ALA A 9 6.49 1.54 -16.72
N LYS A 10 6.86 2.82 -16.75
CA LYS A 10 8.26 3.28 -16.69
C LYS A 10 9.00 2.87 -15.41
N ASN A 11 8.28 2.55 -14.33
CA ASN A 11 8.89 2.15 -13.04
C ASN A 11 9.12 0.64 -12.94
N VAL A 12 8.55 -0.17 -13.85
CA VAL A 12 8.57 -1.64 -13.77
C VAL A 12 9.99 -2.18 -13.72
N ALA A 13 10.87 -1.72 -14.61
CA ALA A 13 12.27 -2.17 -14.65
C ALA A 13 13.00 -1.88 -13.33
N GLY A 14 12.78 -0.69 -12.76
CA GLY A 14 13.36 -0.31 -11.47
C GLY A 14 12.85 -1.16 -10.31
N LEU A 15 11.55 -1.42 -10.24
CA LEU A 15 10.97 -2.29 -9.20
C LEU A 15 11.45 -3.74 -9.32
N LEU A 16 11.58 -4.27 -10.53
CA LEU A 16 12.10 -5.63 -10.75
C LEU A 16 13.58 -5.73 -10.36
N ALA A 17 14.38 -4.72 -10.67
CA ALA A 17 15.82 -4.73 -10.40
C ALA A 17 16.16 -4.45 -8.93
N HIS A 18 15.35 -3.62 -8.26
CA HIS A 18 15.75 -3.03 -6.98
C HIS A 18 14.72 -3.19 -5.86
N GLY A 19 13.57 -3.81 -6.15
CA GLY A 19 12.44 -3.87 -5.24
C GLY A 19 11.81 -2.49 -4.99
N PHE A 20 10.91 -2.44 -4.03
CA PHE A 20 10.31 -1.19 -3.59
C PHE A 20 11.31 -0.33 -2.82
N ARG A 21 11.36 0.96 -3.17
CA ARG A 21 12.13 1.97 -2.44
C ARG A 21 11.25 3.19 -2.25
N LEU A 22 11.28 3.76 -1.05
CA LEU A 22 10.74 5.09 -0.84
C LEU A 22 11.86 6.09 -1.15
N PRO A 23 11.65 7.08 -2.04
CA PRO A 23 12.59 8.18 -2.13
C PRO A 23 12.65 8.82 -0.74
N TYR A 24 13.84 8.84 -0.16
CA TYR A 24 14.06 9.30 1.21
C TYR A 24 13.60 10.75 1.39
N PHE A 25 12.38 10.94 1.90
CA PHE A 25 11.94 12.15 2.56
C PHE A 25 11.59 11.77 4.00
N ILE A 26 12.59 11.36 4.76
CA ILE A 26 12.46 11.15 6.20
C ILE A 26 13.48 12.06 6.87
N HIS A 27 13.26 13.37 6.77
CA HIS A 27 13.85 14.28 7.75
C HIS A 27 12.92 14.36 8.96
N ARG A 28 13.54 14.26 10.14
CA ARG A 28 12.91 14.39 11.44
C ARG A 28 11.98 15.61 11.44
N ASP A 29 10.70 15.37 11.68
CA ASP A 29 9.69 16.38 11.99
C ASP A 29 9.23 17.34 10.86
N GLU A 30 9.69 17.17 9.61
CA GLU A 30 9.17 17.97 8.49
C GLU A 30 7.97 17.31 7.81
N GLU A 31 6.97 18.12 7.46
CA GLU A 31 5.75 17.70 6.79
C GLU A 31 6.07 16.95 5.50
N LEU A 32 5.80 15.65 5.52
CA LEU A 32 5.75 14.82 4.32
C LEU A 32 4.85 15.50 3.28
N LYS A 33 5.40 15.92 2.14
CA LYS A 33 4.61 16.36 0.98
C LYS A 33 3.82 15.18 0.43
N CYS A 34 2.61 14.98 0.97
CA CYS A 34 1.66 13.93 0.59
C CYS A 34 1.48 13.87 -0.93
N THR A 35 1.89 12.76 -1.56
CA THR A 35 1.52 12.45 -2.96
C THR A 35 0.53 11.28 -3.07
N GLY A 36 0.12 10.67 -1.95
CA GLY A 36 -0.88 9.61 -1.89
C GLY A 36 -1.95 9.85 -0.81
N CYS A 37 -3.11 9.22 -0.97
CA CYS A 37 -4.27 9.44 -0.10
C CYS A 37 -4.00 9.08 1.37
N MET A 38 -3.28 7.99 1.65
CA MET A 38 -2.95 7.52 2.99
C MET A 38 -1.57 7.98 3.52
N GLY A 39 -0.83 8.78 2.75
CA GLY A 39 0.55 9.20 3.06
C GLY A 39 1.61 8.53 2.19
N HIS A 40 2.84 8.42 2.70
CA HIS A 40 3.98 7.84 1.98
C HIS A 40 4.22 6.38 2.37
N GLY A 41 4.08 5.51 1.39
CA GLY A 41 4.28 4.08 1.52
C GLY A 41 4.04 3.36 0.20
N VAL A 42 4.20 2.04 0.23
CA VAL A 42 3.81 1.16 -0.87
C VAL A 42 2.36 0.76 -0.66
N TYR A 43 1.51 1.13 -1.60
CA TYR A 43 0.09 0.78 -1.57
C TYR A 43 -0.11 -0.60 -2.17
N VAL A 44 -0.81 -1.48 -1.45
CA VAL A 44 -1.10 -2.83 -1.90
C VAL A 44 -2.55 -3.18 -1.58
N SER A 45 -3.27 -3.82 -2.51
CA SER A 45 -4.66 -4.24 -2.32
C SER A 45 -4.84 -5.74 -2.54
N ARG A 46 -5.86 -6.34 -1.95
CA ARG A 46 -6.29 -7.70 -2.33
C ARG A 46 -7.17 -7.71 -3.58
N ASP A 47 -7.71 -6.56 -3.96
CA ASP A 47 -8.39 -6.37 -5.24
C ASP A 47 -7.41 -5.81 -6.27
N TRP A 48 -7.08 -6.63 -7.26
CA TRP A 48 -6.17 -6.25 -8.33
C TRP A 48 -6.77 -5.20 -9.27
N ARG A 49 -8.10 -5.12 -9.38
CA ARG A 49 -8.79 -4.09 -10.17
C ARG A 49 -8.67 -2.73 -9.50
N ALA A 50 -8.88 -2.68 -8.18
CA ALA A 50 -8.65 -1.49 -7.39
C ALA A 50 -7.19 -1.00 -7.52
N ALA A 51 -6.21 -1.91 -7.54
CA ALA A 51 -4.82 -1.54 -7.80
C ALA A 51 -4.64 -0.90 -9.19
N LEU A 52 -5.17 -1.53 -10.25
CA LEU A 52 -5.06 -1.03 -11.63
C LEU A 52 -5.76 0.31 -11.86
N TRP A 53 -6.79 0.63 -11.08
CA TRP A 53 -7.43 1.95 -11.13
C TRP A 53 -6.44 3.09 -10.85
N PHE A 54 -5.38 2.84 -10.07
CA PHE A 54 -4.37 3.85 -9.81
C PHE A 54 -3.30 3.94 -10.90
N GLN A 55 -2.91 2.82 -11.51
CA GLN A 55 -1.76 2.74 -12.41
C GLN A 55 -1.79 1.51 -13.35
N PRO A 56 -1.14 1.55 -14.52
CA PRO A 56 -1.31 0.55 -15.59
C PRO A 56 -0.54 -0.78 -15.41
N ALA A 57 0.60 -0.78 -14.71
CA ALA A 57 1.43 -1.98 -14.58
C ALA A 57 1.17 -2.68 -13.25
N LEU A 58 0.68 -3.91 -13.29
CA LEU A 58 0.26 -4.67 -12.12
C LEU A 58 1.32 -5.68 -11.69
N PHE A 59 1.74 -5.60 -10.44
CA PHE A 59 2.53 -6.61 -9.77
C PHE A 59 1.68 -7.42 -8.80
N ARG A 60 1.90 -8.73 -8.77
CA ARG A 60 1.55 -9.54 -7.61
C ARG A 60 2.70 -9.47 -6.62
N VAL A 61 2.37 -9.18 -5.37
CA VAL A 61 3.32 -9.01 -4.27
C VAL A 61 2.86 -9.80 -3.05
N ARG A 62 3.80 -10.06 -2.15
CA ARG A 62 3.53 -10.60 -0.82
C ARG A 62 4.21 -9.75 0.25
N LEU A 63 3.70 -9.81 1.47
CA LEU A 63 4.39 -9.22 2.61
C LEU A 63 5.41 -10.20 3.17
N ALA A 64 6.58 -9.69 3.56
CA ALA A 64 7.61 -10.47 4.22
C ALA A 64 7.08 -11.07 5.54
N PRO A 65 7.53 -12.27 5.96
CA PRO A 65 7.20 -12.81 7.28
C PRO A 65 7.53 -11.81 8.40
N GLY A 66 6.67 -11.77 9.44
CA GLY A 66 6.81 -10.82 10.55
C GLY A 66 6.35 -9.39 10.24
N THR A 67 5.83 -9.11 9.05
CA THR A 67 5.26 -7.79 8.72
C THR A 67 3.99 -7.55 9.54
N ARG A 68 4.09 -6.66 10.52
CA ARG A 68 2.97 -6.19 11.34
C ARG A 68 2.19 -5.09 10.60
N VAL A 69 0.95 -5.37 10.23
CA VAL A 69 0.02 -4.40 9.61
C VAL A 69 -1.13 -4.13 10.59
N LEU A 70 -1.45 -2.86 10.81
CA LEU A 70 -2.63 -2.48 11.58
C LEU A 70 -3.88 -2.58 10.70
N ASP A 71 -4.80 -3.46 11.07
CA ASP A 71 -6.13 -3.50 10.47
C ASP A 71 -7.00 -2.35 11.02
N VAL A 72 -7.49 -1.52 10.11
CA VAL A 72 -8.39 -0.39 10.41
C VAL A 72 -9.77 -0.58 9.77
N SER A 73 -10.15 -1.82 9.46
CA SER A 73 -11.50 -2.16 8.96
C SER A 73 -12.59 -1.91 9.99
N ALA A 74 -12.29 -2.18 11.27
CA ALA A 74 -13.21 -1.98 12.38
C ALA A 74 -13.23 -0.51 12.85
N PRO A 75 -14.41 0.02 13.21
CA PRO A 75 -14.52 1.37 13.77
C PRO A 75 -13.70 1.51 15.06
N PRO A 76 -13.29 2.74 15.43
CA PRO A 76 -12.57 2.97 16.67
C PRO A 76 -13.46 2.70 17.89
N ASP A 77 -12.86 2.24 18.99
CA ASP A 77 -13.50 2.24 20.31
C ASP A 77 -13.65 3.68 20.81
N MET A 78 -14.89 4.18 20.73
CA MET A 78 -15.21 5.55 21.13
C MET A 78 -14.96 5.83 22.61
N ARG A 79 -14.91 4.83 23.49
CA ARG A 79 -14.56 5.03 24.91
C ARG A 79 -13.11 5.47 25.06
N VAL A 80 -12.21 4.88 24.27
CA VAL A 80 -10.78 5.29 24.22
C VAL A 80 -10.66 6.68 23.62
N ILE A 81 -11.37 6.96 22.53
CA ILE A 81 -11.38 8.29 21.90
C ILE A 81 -11.89 9.38 22.85
N ASP A 82 -12.96 9.12 23.59
CA ASP A 82 -13.51 10.08 24.56
C ASP A 82 -12.59 10.30 25.77
N ARG A 83 -11.82 9.28 26.17
CA ARG A 83 -10.76 9.44 27.18
C ARG A 83 -9.64 10.33 26.65
N LEU A 84 -9.12 10.04 25.46
CA LEU A 84 -8.08 10.85 24.82
C LEU A 84 -8.52 12.30 24.62
N ARG A 85 -9.78 12.51 24.22
CA ARG A 85 -10.38 13.85 24.08
C ARG A 85 -10.39 14.63 25.40
N ARG A 86 -10.72 13.96 26.52
CA ARG A 86 -10.73 14.59 27.84
C ARG A 86 -9.32 14.89 28.33
N GLU A 87 -8.37 14.01 28.03
CA GLU A 87 -6.98 14.14 28.49
C GLU A 87 -6.15 15.16 27.70
N PHE A 88 -6.34 15.22 26.38
CA PHE A 88 -5.52 16.00 25.45
C PHE A 88 -6.33 17.06 24.69
N HIS A 89 -7.55 17.35 25.13
CA HIS A 89 -8.51 18.26 24.48
C HIS A 89 -9.07 17.77 23.14
N ARG A 90 -10.15 18.44 22.71
CA ARG A 90 -10.84 18.14 21.43
C ARG A 90 -9.97 18.31 20.20
N ASP A 91 -8.92 19.13 20.30
CA ASP A 91 -8.04 19.47 19.19
C ASP A 91 -7.21 18.26 18.74
N LEU A 92 -7.01 17.26 19.60
CA LEU A 92 -6.37 15.98 19.22
C LEU A 92 -7.15 15.29 18.09
N LEU A 93 -8.47 15.44 18.07
CA LEU A 93 -9.37 14.78 17.12
C LEU A 93 -9.61 15.61 15.84
N ALA A 94 -8.98 16.78 15.72
CA ALA A 94 -9.08 17.63 14.53
C ALA A 94 -8.40 16.97 13.30
N ASP A 95 -8.79 17.40 12.11
CA ASP A 95 -8.21 16.95 10.84
C ASP A 95 -6.76 17.43 10.62
N ASN A 96 -6.37 18.50 11.31
CA ASN A 96 -5.06 19.14 11.26
C ASN A 96 -4.33 19.16 12.62
N ALA A 97 -4.71 18.27 13.55
CA ALA A 97 -4.20 18.20 14.91
C ALA A 97 -2.68 18.19 14.95
N ARG A 98 -2.04 19.11 15.69
CA ARG A 98 -0.58 19.16 15.87
C ARG A 98 -0.20 18.38 17.13
N PHE A 99 0.05 17.08 17.02
CA PHE A 99 0.24 16.22 18.19
C PHE A 99 1.44 16.65 19.06
N HIS A 100 2.46 17.29 18.49
CA HIS A 100 3.61 17.79 19.25
C HIS A 100 3.29 19.02 20.11
N THR A 101 2.22 19.77 19.80
CA THR A 101 1.74 20.88 20.64
C THR A 101 0.65 20.41 21.60
N ILE A 102 -0.15 19.42 21.19
CA ILE A 102 -1.33 18.95 21.93
C ILE A 102 -0.96 17.93 23.02
N ILE A 103 -0.03 17.01 22.71
CA ILE A 103 0.40 15.97 23.65
C ILE A 103 1.61 16.51 24.43
N PRO A 104 1.51 16.70 25.76
CA PRO A 104 2.65 17.14 26.57
C PRO A 104 3.87 16.24 26.38
N LYS A 105 5.08 16.81 26.39
CA LYS A 105 6.34 16.08 26.12
C LYS A 105 6.58 14.88 27.06
N ASN A 106 6.07 14.95 28.29
CA ASN A 106 6.15 13.91 29.30
C ASN A 106 5.05 12.85 29.21
N LYS A 107 4.10 13.01 28.26
CA LYS A 107 3.03 12.05 28.01
C LYS A 107 3.25 11.32 26.69
N HIS A 108 2.88 10.05 26.69
CA HIS A 108 2.96 9.19 25.51
C HIS A 108 1.65 8.42 25.38
N LEU A 109 1.14 8.36 24.15
CA LEU A 109 0.04 7.45 23.84
C LEU A 109 0.55 6.03 23.99
N THR A 110 -0.23 5.19 24.67
CA THR A 110 -0.01 3.75 24.63
C THR A 110 -0.24 3.21 23.21
N GLY A 111 0.27 2.01 22.94
CA GLY A 111 0.03 1.35 21.64
C GLY A 111 -1.46 1.19 21.33
N ALA A 112 -2.26 0.82 22.34
CA ALA A 112 -3.71 0.68 22.21
C ALA A 112 -4.40 2.02 21.89
N GLU A 113 -4.03 3.10 22.58
CA GLU A 113 -4.58 4.43 22.30
C GLU A 113 -4.21 4.93 20.91
N LEU A 114 -2.98 4.70 20.48
CA LEU A 114 -2.54 5.07 19.14
C LEU A 114 -3.30 4.30 18.06
N ILE A 115 -3.58 3.01 18.28
CA ILE A 115 -4.38 2.20 17.35
C ILE A 115 -5.78 2.80 17.19
N GLU A 116 -6.47 3.06 18.30
CA GLU A 116 -7.83 3.60 18.25
C GLU A 116 -7.85 5.01 17.66
N LEU A 117 -6.88 5.86 17.98
CA LEU A 117 -6.73 7.18 17.38
C LEU A 117 -6.48 7.09 15.86
N THR A 118 -5.67 6.12 15.41
CA THR A 118 -5.43 5.88 13.97
C THR A 118 -6.73 5.48 13.28
N LYS A 119 -7.48 4.53 13.84
CA LYS A 119 -8.80 4.12 13.31
C LYS A 119 -9.76 5.30 13.25
N TYR A 120 -9.76 6.17 14.26
CA TYR A 120 -10.59 7.38 14.26
C TYR A 120 -10.30 8.30 13.07
N HIS A 121 -9.04 8.67 12.85
CA HIS A 121 -8.68 9.54 11.71
C HIS A 121 -8.89 8.83 10.36
N TYR A 122 -8.64 7.52 10.29
CA TYR A 122 -8.91 6.73 9.09
C TYR A 122 -10.41 6.72 8.74
N HIS A 123 -11.28 6.37 9.70
CA HIS A 123 -12.74 6.31 9.47
C HIS A 123 -13.36 7.69 9.19
N ARG A 124 -12.79 8.78 9.72
CA ARG A 124 -13.19 10.14 9.35
C ARG A 124 -12.86 10.49 7.90
N THR A 125 -11.82 9.86 7.34
CA THR A 125 -11.35 10.13 5.98
C THR A 125 -11.99 9.18 4.96
N TRP A 126 -12.00 7.87 5.24
CA TRP A 126 -12.45 6.82 4.30
C TRP A 126 -13.50 5.87 4.87
N GLY A 127 -13.97 6.07 6.10
CA GLY A 127 -15.05 5.25 6.67
C GLY A 127 -16.39 5.51 6.00
N GLN A 128 -17.38 4.65 6.29
CA GLN A 128 -18.76 4.84 5.87
C GLN A 128 -19.46 5.85 6.82
N GLY A 129 -20.15 6.87 6.27
CA GLY A 129 -20.91 7.85 7.05
C GLY A 129 -20.92 9.29 6.50
N GLU A 130 -21.81 10.12 7.04
CA GLU A 130 -22.20 11.45 6.51
C GLU A 130 -21.22 12.61 6.84
N ARG A 131 -20.19 12.37 7.65
CA ARG A 131 -19.24 13.41 8.08
C ARG A 131 -17.80 13.04 7.74
N LYS A 132 -17.54 12.89 6.44
CA LYS A 132 -16.19 12.72 5.92
C LYS A 132 -15.48 14.08 5.94
N ARG A 133 -14.36 14.15 6.65
CA ARG A 133 -13.39 15.24 6.56
C ARG A 133 -12.04 14.62 6.31
N PHE A 134 -11.22 15.25 5.48
CA PHE A 134 -9.91 14.70 5.16
C PHE A 134 -8.95 14.89 6.35
N HIS A 135 -8.77 13.85 7.17
CA HIS A 135 -7.88 13.87 8.35
C HIS A 135 -6.42 13.49 7.99
N GLY A 136 -5.99 13.70 6.75
CA GLY A 136 -4.69 13.21 6.24
C GLY A 136 -3.49 13.67 7.07
N ARG A 137 -3.47 14.93 7.54
CA ARG A 137 -2.37 15.46 8.37
C ARG A 137 -2.31 14.77 9.74
N SER A 138 -3.44 14.64 10.42
CA SER A 138 -3.50 13.93 11.71
C SER A 138 -3.20 12.44 11.57
N LEU A 139 -3.64 11.82 10.47
CA LEU A 139 -3.32 10.44 10.17
C LEU A 139 -1.81 10.25 9.96
N ASN A 140 -1.14 11.11 9.18
CA ASN A 140 0.31 11.07 9.01
C ASN A 140 1.07 11.13 10.35
N GLN A 141 0.55 11.88 11.32
CA GLN A 141 1.12 11.93 12.67
C GLN A 141 0.86 10.67 13.50
N CYS A 142 -0.21 9.96 13.24
CA CYS A 142 -0.42 8.61 13.79
C CYS A 142 0.58 7.63 13.17
N LEU A 143 0.79 7.70 11.84
CA LEU A 143 1.70 6.81 11.11
C LEU A 143 3.15 6.91 11.56
N SER A 144 3.64 8.13 11.79
CA SER A 144 5.00 8.33 12.30
C SER A 144 5.21 7.69 13.68
N ARG A 145 4.16 7.66 14.51
CA ARG A 145 4.16 7.01 15.82
C ARG A 145 3.96 5.50 15.71
N LEU A 146 3.14 5.01 14.78
CA LEU A 146 2.92 3.58 14.58
C LEU A 146 4.22 2.83 14.26
N ARG A 147 5.13 3.47 13.50
CA ARG A 147 6.49 2.95 13.26
C ARG A 147 7.27 2.73 14.56
N ARG A 148 7.14 3.62 15.55
CA ARG A 148 7.79 3.47 16.88
C ARG A 148 7.24 2.29 17.66
N HIS A 149 5.99 1.88 17.39
CA HIS A 149 5.37 0.66 17.92
C HIS A 149 5.57 -0.56 17.00
N GLN A 150 6.53 -0.49 16.07
CA GLN A 150 6.94 -1.57 15.15
C GLN A 150 5.81 -2.04 14.21
N TYR A 151 4.85 -1.16 13.90
CA TYR A 151 3.95 -1.39 12.76
C TYR A 151 4.64 -0.98 11.45
N HIS A 152 4.51 -1.85 10.45
CA HIS A 152 5.10 -1.70 9.13
C HIS A 152 4.10 -1.22 8.09
N GLY A 153 2.82 -1.18 8.43
CA GLY A 153 1.76 -0.73 7.54
C GLY A 153 0.43 -0.65 8.26
N PHE A 154 -0.58 -0.14 7.56
CA PHE A 154 -1.96 -0.07 8.03
C PHE A 154 -2.93 -0.01 6.84
N GLY A 155 -4.20 -0.27 7.08
CA GLY A 155 -5.25 -0.08 6.09
C GLY A 155 -6.33 -1.15 6.19
N HIS A 156 -7.17 -1.21 5.16
CA HIS A 156 -8.19 -2.24 5.00
C HIS A 156 -7.91 -2.96 3.69
N ALA A 157 -7.43 -4.21 3.77
CA ALA A 157 -6.89 -4.92 2.61
C ALA A 157 -7.87 -5.13 1.46
N THR A 158 -9.18 -5.07 1.73
CA THR A 158 -10.26 -5.24 0.76
C THR A 158 -11.03 -3.95 0.49
N SER A 159 -10.56 -2.78 0.99
CA SER A 159 -11.08 -1.50 0.52
C SER A 159 -10.45 -1.10 -0.80
N ASP A 160 -11.07 -0.16 -1.48
CA ASP A 160 -10.57 0.45 -2.72
C ASP A 160 -9.18 1.09 -2.54
N VAL A 161 -8.85 1.50 -1.30
CA VAL A 161 -7.57 2.13 -0.94
C VAL A 161 -6.51 1.09 -0.54
N GLY A 162 -6.95 -0.08 -0.07
CA GLY A 162 -6.08 -1.19 0.34
C GLY A 162 -5.28 -0.94 1.62
N LEU A 163 -4.06 -1.47 1.65
CA LEU A 163 -3.06 -1.28 2.68
C LEU A 163 -1.98 -0.31 2.21
N MET A 164 -1.47 0.51 3.11
CA MET A 164 -0.23 1.25 2.92
C MET A 164 0.87 0.65 3.78
N ILE A 165 1.93 0.20 3.12
CA ILE A 165 3.13 -0.36 3.75
C ILE A 165 4.19 0.74 3.87
N LEU A 166 4.54 1.07 5.10
CA LEU A 166 5.49 2.11 5.48
C LEU A 166 6.95 1.68 5.30
N ALA A 167 7.21 0.37 5.35
CA ALA A 167 8.51 -0.26 5.22
C ALA A 167 8.59 -0.96 3.85
N PRO A 168 9.03 -0.27 2.78
CA PRO A 168 8.97 -0.77 1.41
C PRO A 168 9.69 -2.12 1.22
N GLU A 169 10.78 -2.35 1.93
CA GLU A 169 11.55 -3.60 1.92
C GLU A 169 10.76 -4.82 2.42
N ARG A 170 9.61 -4.59 3.07
CA ARG A 170 8.68 -5.66 3.48
C ARG A 170 7.75 -6.10 2.36
N VAL A 171 7.70 -5.39 1.24
CA VAL A 171 6.89 -5.77 0.07
C VAL A 171 7.78 -6.53 -0.92
N ILE A 172 7.49 -7.81 -1.09
CA ILE A 172 8.26 -8.72 -1.94
C ILE A 172 7.52 -8.89 -3.25
N VAL A 173 8.15 -8.51 -4.36
CA VAL A 173 7.63 -8.77 -5.71
C VAL A 173 7.61 -10.28 -5.95
N GLN A 174 6.49 -10.80 -6.44
CA GLN A 174 6.35 -12.20 -6.84
C GLN A 174 6.40 -12.34 -8.36
N GLU A 175 5.62 -11.51 -9.06
CA GLU A 175 5.58 -11.48 -10.53
C GLU A 175 5.07 -10.12 -11.00
N LEU A 176 5.49 -9.72 -12.20
CA LEU A 176 4.74 -8.78 -13.01
C LEU A 176 3.57 -9.53 -13.63
N VAL A 177 2.33 -9.15 -13.34
CA VAL A 177 1.16 -9.80 -13.97
C VAL A 177 0.99 -9.31 -15.40
N GLY A 178 1.18 -8.01 -15.62
CA GLY A 178 1.11 -7.41 -16.94
C GLY A 178 0.99 -5.90 -16.88
N VAL A 179 1.04 -5.28 -18.04
CA VAL A 179 0.75 -3.85 -18.21
C VAL A 179 -0.52 -3.74 -19.04
N ALA A 180 -1.55 -3.14 -18.46
CA ALA A 180 -2.70 -2.69 -19.22
C ALA A 180 -2.41 -1.25 -19.66
N ASP A 181 -2.26 -0.98 -20.96
CA ASP A 181 -2.50 0.39 -21.44
C ASP A 181 -3.88 0.83 -20.96
N PRO A 182 -4.13 2.13 -20.71
CA PRO A 182 -5.37 2.56 -20.06
C PRO A 182 -6.61 2.13 -20.86
N PHE A 183 -7.18 0.98 -20.50
CA PHE A 183 -8.57 0.61 -20.75
C PHE A 183 -9.39 1.25 -19.66
N TYR A 184 -9.53 2.56 -19.78
CA TYR A 184 -10.70 3.21 -19.23
C TYR A 184 -11.71 3.17 -20.38
N ASP A 185 -12.76 2.36 -20.25
CA ASP A 185 -13.99 2.70 -20.98
C ASP A 185 -14.47 4.09 -20.51
N ASP A 186 -15.53 4.62 -21.11
CA ASP A 186 -16.10 5.92 -20.70
C ASP A 186 -16.54 5.95 -19.21
N GLN A 187 -16.48 4.82 -18.50
CA GLN A 187 -16.81 4.62 -17.09
C GLN A 187 -15.57 4.33 -16.21
N GLY A 188 -14.37 4.24 -16.79
CA GLY A 188 -13.13 3.99 -16.07
C GLY A 188 -12.92 2.55 -15.60
N VAL A 189 -13.64 1.57 -16.15
CA VAL A 189 -13.58 0.17 -15.70
C VAL A 189 -12.75 -0.68 -16.66
N LEU A 190 -11.75 -1.35 -16.10
CA LEU A 190 -10.94 -2.32 -16.79
C LEU A 190 -11.75 -3.61 -16.98
N ASP A 191 -12.36 -3.79 -18.15
CA ASP A 191 -13.20 -4.97 -18.49
C ASP A 191 -12.36 -6.23 -18.77
N LEU A 192 -11.54 -6.61 -17.79
CA LEU A 192 -10.86 -7.90 -17.80
C LEU A 192 -11.50 -8.82 -16.75
N PRO A 193 -11.98 -10.02 -17.14
CA PRO A 193 -12.68 -10.90 -16.24
C PRO A 193 -11.76 -11.53 -15.18
N SER A 194 -10.45 -11.59 -15.44
CA SER A 194 -9.48 -12.24 -14.56
C SER A 194 -8.04 -11.74 -14.76
N LEU A 195 -7.16 -12.05 -13.80
CA LEU A 195 -5.71 -11.86 -13.93
C LEU A 195 -5.12 -12.63 -15.12
N GLU A 196 -5.69 -13.80 -15.43
CA GLU A 196 -5.24 -14.60 -16.56
C GLU A 196 -5.57 -13.93 -17.90
N ALA A 197 -6.73 -13.25 -17.98
CA ALA A 197 -7.06 -12.42 -19.13
C ALA A 197 -6.08 -11.25 -19.29
N LEU A 198 -5.68 -10.62 -18.18
CA LEU A 198 -4.65 -9.57 -18.18
C LEU A 198 -3.29 -10.06 -18.65
N ARG A 199 -2.83 -11.22 -18.16
CA ARG A 199 -1.58 -11.84 -18.63
C ARG A 199 -1.61 -12.07 -20.13
N ARG A 200 -2.67 -12.71 -20.64
CA ARG A 200 -2.83 -13.00 -22.07
C ARG A 200 -2.91 -11.72 -22.91
N TYR A 201 -3.61 -10.71 -22.41
CA TYR A 201 -3.66 -9.40 -23.05
C TYR A 201 -2.25 -8.82 -23.17
N PHE A 202 -1.50 -8.77 -22.06
CA PHE A 202 -0.15 -8.22 -22.06
C PHE A 202 0.82 -9.04 -22.93
N GLN A 203 0.72 -10.37 -22.95
CA GLN A 203 1.53 -11.22 -23.83
C GLN A 203 1.27 -10.92 -25.32
N ARG A 204 0.02 -10.68 -25.71
CA ARG A 204 -0.37 -10.42 -27.11
C ARG A 204 -0.06 -8.99 -27.56
N HIS A 205 -0.29 -8.01 -26.67
CA HIS A 205 -0.28 -6.59 -27.04
C HIS A 205 0.90 -5.83 -26.44
N GLY A 206 1.41 -6.27 -25.29
CA GLY A 206 2.51 -5.64 -24.57
C GLY A 206 3.84 -5.66 -25.31
N GLN A 207 4.04 -6.59 -26.26
CA GLN A 207 5.24 -6.57 -27.11
C GLN A 207 5.35 -5.30 -27.97
N LYS A 208 4.21 -4.67 -28.33
CA LYS A 208 4.20 -3.44 -29.12
C LYS A 208 4.42 -2.20 -28.25
N SER A 209 3.73 -2.12 -27.12
CA SER A 209 3.80 -0.95 -26.22
C SER A 209 5.01 -0.98 -25.27
N TYR A 210 5.48 -2.17 -24.89
CA TYR A 210 6.52 -2.40 -23.88
C TYR A 210 7.39 -3.64 -24.21
N PRO A 211 8.09 -3.68 -25.36
CA PRO A 211 8.80 -4.87 -25.85
C PRO A 211 9.75 -5.50 -24.82
N HIS A 212 10.56 -4.68 -24.17
CA HIS A 212 11.53 -5.10 -23.15
C HIS A 212 10.89 -5.70 -21.88
N LEU A 213 9.63 -5.37 -21.57
CA LEU A 213 8.90 -5.93 -20.43
C LEU A 213 8.21 -7.25 -20.81
N ALA A 214 7.68 -7.32 -22.03
CA ALA A 214 7.03 -8.51 -22.55
C ALA A 214 8.02 -9.68 -22.71
N GLU A 215 9.23 -9.41 -23.20
CA GLU A 215 10.30 -10.41 -23.32
C GLU A 215 10.67 -11.03 -21.97
N ARG A 216 10.77 -10.22 -20.91
CA ARG A 216 11.07 -10.72 -19.56
C ARG A 216 9.98 -11.63 -19.01
N LEU A 217 8.72 -11.29 -19.22
CA LEU A 217 7.61 -12.13 -18.75
C LEU A 217 7.49 -13.45 -19.50
N LEU A 218 7.84 -13.46 -20.78
CA LEU A 218 7.88 -14.68 -21.59
C LEU A 218 9.05 -15.59 -21.20
N ALA A 219 10.19 -15.02 -20.80
CA ALA A 219 11.33 -15.77 -20.28
C ALA A 219 11.06 -16.38 -18.88
N GLU A 220 10.19 -15.76 -18.08
CA GLU A 220 9.83 -16.18 -16.72
C GLU A 220 8.58 -17.08 -16.66
N ALA A 221 7.92 -17.34 -17.80
CA ALA A 221 6.73 -18.18 -17.84
C ALA A 221 7.07 -19.62 -17.38
N PRO A 222 6.34 -20.19 -16.41
CA PRO A 222 6.59 -21.55 -15.96
C PRO A 222 6.40 -22.49 -17.15
N SER A 223 7.45 -23.25 -17.45
CA SER A 223 7.41 -24.37 -18.38
C SER A 223 6.11 -25.15 -18.20
N THR A 224 5.40 -25.39 -19.31
CA THR A 224 4.25 -26.29 -19.35
C THR A 224 4.64 -27.76 -19.17
N ASP A 225 5.95 -28.04 -19.08
CA ASP A 225 6.49 -29.37 -18.85
C ASP A 225 6.45 -29.73 -17.35
N PRO A 226 5.63 -30.72 -16.94
CA PRO A 226 5.42 -31.09 -15.54
C PRO A 226 6.70 -31.56 -14.82
N GLU A 227 7.75 -31.97 -15.55
CA GLU A 227 9.02 -32.38 -14.93
C GLU A 227 9.84 -31.21 -14.38
N THR A 228 9.70 -30.01 -14.95
CA THR A 228 10.45 -28.81 -14.53
C THR A 228 9.98 -28.21 -13.20
N ARG A 229 8.76 -28.55 -12.74
CA ARG A 229 8.18 -27.99 -11.50
C ARG A 229 8.87 -28.45 -10.21
N ARG A 230 9.67 -29.52 -10.26
CA ARG A 230 10.42 -30.01 -9.08
C ARG A 230 11.77 -29.33 -8.86
N ALA A 231 12.27 -28.54 -9.82
CA ALA A 231 13.61 -27.93 -9.75
C ALA A 231 13.64 -26.42 -9.44
N GLY A 232 12.48 -25.72 -9.41
CA GLY A 232 12.39 -24.25 -9.29
C GLY A 232 12.62 -23.67 -7.89
N GLY A 233 13.38 -24.34 -7.02
CA GLY A 233 13.63 -23.94 -5.65
C GLY A 233 15.07 -23.47 -5.40
N SER A 234 15.55 -22.44 -6.09
CA SER A 234 16.76 -21.68 -5.69
C SER A 234 16.98 -20.47 -6.61
N PHE A 235 16.54 -19.28 -6.18
CA PHE A 235 17.02 -18.01 -6.75
C PHE A 235 18.03 -17.39 -5.78
N VAL A 236 19.32 -17.69 -5.99
CA VAL A 236 20.45 -16.88 -5.52
C VAL A 236 21.53 -16.92 -6.60
N ARG A 237 21.91 -15.74 -7.13
CA ARG A 237 23.28 -15.40 -7.59
C ARG A 237 23.31 -13.88 -7.83
N GLN A 238 23.85 -13.13 -6.86
CA GLN A 238 25.19 -12.52 -6.92
C GLN A 238 25.37 -11.60 -8.14
N ILE A 239 25.28 -10.30 -7.87
CA ILE A 239 26.05 -9.28 -8.59
C ILE A 239 26.78 -8.49 -7.50
N LEU A 240 28.05 -8.82 -7.32
CA LEU A 240 29.10 -7.86 -6.94
C LEU A 240 29.72 -7.36 -8.24
#